data_AF-E0UMD3-F1
#
_entry.id   AF-E0UMD3-F1
#
_cell.length_a   1.000
_cell.length_b   1.000
_cell.length_c   1.000
_cell.angle_alpha   90.00
_cell.angle_beta   90.00
_cell.angle_gamma   90.00
#
_symmetry.space_group_name_H-M   'P 1'
#
loop_
_entity.id
_entity.type
_entity.pdbx_description
1 polymer ?
#
loop_
_entity_poly.entity_id
_entity_poly.type
_entity_poly.pdbx_seq_one_letter_code
_entity_poly.pdbx_strand_id
1 'polypeptide(L)'
;MQRKTIKPFINRHHPLVKRMSYLEILGGYQTYLFTPNCEPIKYKFFSTKEELDKAIQACYKAGWKVSNATPVVNFFMRLSRR
;
A
#
# COMPACT_ATOMS: atom_id res chain seq x y z
N MET A 1 -2.61 11.06 -41.84
CA MET A 1 -1.45 10.50 -41.13
C MET A 1 -1.42 11.05 -39.70
N GLN A 2 -1.90 10.30 -38.70
CA GLN A 2 -1.80 10.71 -37.30
C GLN A 2 -0.53 10.12 -36.67
N ARG A 3 0.46 10.97 -36.39
CA ARG A 3 1.60 10.57 -35.55
C ARG A 3 1.12 10.55 -34.10
N LYS A 4 0.74 9.37 -33.61
CA LYS A 4 0.57 9.14 -32.17
C LYS A 4 1.95 9.21 -31.52
N THR A 5 2.30 10.37 -30.99
CA THR A 5 3.48 10.54 -30.14
C THR A 5 3.23 9.75 -28.86
N ILE A 6 3.83 8.57 -28.77
CA ILE A 6 3.90 7.79 -27.53
C ILE A 6 4.73 8.64 -26.55
N LYS A 7 4.07 9.32 -25.62
CA LYS A 7 4.75 10.01 -24.53
C LYS A 7 5.55 8.97 -23.74
N PRO A 8 6.82 9.23 -23.43
CA PRO A 8 7.65 8.26 -22.71
C PRO A 8 7.02 7.99 -21.35
N PHE A 9 6.63 6.73 -21.12
CA PHE A 9 6.16 6.22 -19.84
C PHE A 9 7.34 6.06 -18.87
N ILE A 10 8.15 7.11 -18.67
CA ILE A 10 9.20 7.11 -17.66
C ILE A 10 9.34 8.53 -17.14
N ASN A 11 8.53 8.86 -16.12
CA ASN A 11 8.78 10.04 -15.30
C ASN A 11 9.89 9.69 -14.30
N ARG A 12 11.13 9.95 -14.69
CA ARG A 12 12.35 9.49 -14.03
C ARG A 12 12.73 10.28 -12.75
N HIS A 13 11.85 11.12 -12.20
CA HIS A 13 12.15 11.98 -11.03
C HIS A 13 10.99 12.28 -10.08
N HIS A 14 9.95 11.44 -10.01
CA HIS A 14 8.85 11.70 -9.09
C HIS A 14 9.03 10.81 -7.84
N PRO A 15 8.99 11.34 -6.61
CA PRO A 15 9.19 10.56 -5.38
C PRO A 15 7.95 9.64 -5.15
N LEU A 16 7.87 8.56 -5.93
CA LEU A 16 6.58 7.98 -6.38
C LEU A 16 6.04 6.80 -5.58
N VAL A 17 6.66 6.34 -4.50
CA VAL A 17 6.01 5.39 -3.58
C VAL A 17 6.62 5.61 -2.19
N LYS A 18 5.86 6.18 -1.26
CA LYS A 18 6.30 6.36 0.13
C LYS A 18 5.20 6.02 1.13
N ARG A 19 4.24 5.18 0.76
CA ARG A 19 3.12 4.82 1.64
C ARG A 19 2.80 3.35 1.54
N MET A 20 2.77 2.71 2.70
CA MET A 20 2.24 1.37 2.90
C MET A 20 1.08 1.45 3.88
N SER A 21 0.02 0.70 3.64
CA SER A 21 -0.96 0.38 4.68
C SER A 21 -1.04 -1.13 4.86
N TYR A 22 -1.42 -1.58 6.05
CA TYR A 22 -1.66 -2.99 6.30
C TYR A 22 -3.00 -3.21 6.99
N LEU A 23 -3.57 -4.38 6.75
CA LEU A 23 -4.83 -4.86 7.27
C LEU A 23 -4.59 -6.25 7.87
N GLU A 24 -5.04 -6.44 9.10
CA GLU A 24 -5.11 -7.75 9.74
C GLU A 24 -6.38 -8.46 9.25
N ILE A 25 -6.20 -9.67 8.75
CA ILE A 25 -7.25 -10.54 8.23
C ILE A 25 -7.11 -11.92 8.87
N LEU A 26 -8.12 -12.78 8.68
CA LEU A 26 -8.06 -14.15 9.17
C LEU A 26 -6.84 -14.88 8.57
N GLY A 27 -5.86 -15.19 9.43
CA GLY A 27 -4.64 -15.91 9.05
C GLY A 27 -3.41 -15.04 8.76
N GLY A 28 -3.48 -13.70 8.89
CA GLY A 28 -2.28 -12.87 8.79
C GLY A 28 -2.52 -11.40 8.43
N TYR A 29 -1.59 -10.81 7.69
CA TYR A 29 -1.55 -9.39 7.41
C TYR A 29 -1.41 -9.12 5.91
N GLN A 30 -2.39 -8.43 5.33
CA GLN A 30 -2.34 -7.98 3.95
C GLN A 30 -1.85 -6.53 3.89
N THR A 31 -0.83 -6.26 3.08
CA THR A 31 -0.28 -4.92 2.88
C THR A 31 -0.63 -4.37 1.52
N TYR A 32 -0.76 -3.06 1.41
CA TYR A 32 -1.03 -2.32 0.19
C TYR A 32 -0.02 -1.19 0.06
N LEU A 33 0.59 -1.09 -1.12
CA LEU A 33 1.48 0.00 -1.49
C LEU A 33 0.74 0.97 -2.40
N PHE A 34 0.87 2.26 -2.11
CA PHE A 34 0.10 3.30 -2.80
C PHE A 34 1.00 4.24 -3.61
N THR A 35 0.50 4.69 -4.76
CA THR A 35 1.05 5.87 -5.44
C THR A 35 0.77 7.13 -4.61
N PRO A 36 1.39 8.29 -4.92
CA PRO A 36 1.02 9.57 -4.32
C PRO A 36 -0.44 9.96 -4.55
N ASN A 37 -1.06 9.43 -5.60
CA ASN A 37 -2.49 9.62 -5.90
C ASN A 37 -3.39 8.63 -5.16
N CYS A 38 -2.86 7.90 -4.17
CA CYS A 38 -3.56 6.90 -3.37
C CYS A 38 -4.12 5.71 -4.18
N GLU A 39 -3.58 5.44 -5.37
CA GLU A 39 -3.92 4.24 -6.13
C GLU A 39 -3.13 3.05 -5.62
N PRO A 40 -3.77 1.90 -5.35
CA PRO A 40 -3.07 0.69 -4.94
C PRO A 40 -2.25 0.13 -6.12
N ILE A 41 -0.94 -0.02 -5.91
CA ILE A 41 -0.02 -0.52 -6.95
C ILE A 41 0.24 -2.01 -6.77
N LYS A 42 0.51 -2.41 -5.53
CA LYS A 42 0.94 -3.76 -5.17
C LYS A 42 0.41 -4.11 -3.80
N TYR A 43 0.18 -5.40 -3.60
CA TYR A 43 -0.08 -5.96 -2.28
C TYR A 43 0.89 -7.10 -1.99
N LYS A 44 1.13 -7.34 -0.70
CA LYS A 44 1.87 -8.51 -0.21
C LYS A 44 1.22 -9.01 1.08
N PHE A 45 1.08 -10.32 1.19
CA PHE A 45 0.58 -10.97 2.39
C PHE A 45 1.77 -11.44 3.26
N PHE A 46 1.61 -11.30 4.56
CA PHE A 46 2.54 -11.81 5.58
C PHE A 46 1.76 -12.69 6.54
N SER A 47 2.28 -13.89 6.80
CA SER A 47 1.56 -14.88 7.62
C SER A 47 1.73 -14.61 9.11
N THR A 48 2.84 -13.98 9.50
CA THR A 48 3.13 -13.69 10.91
C THR A 48 3.39 -12.21 11.17
N LYS A 49 3.25 -11.83 12.44
CA LYS A 49 3.47 -10.46 12.89
C LYS A 49 4.94 -10.05 12.75
N GLU A 50 5.86 -10.98 12.97
CA GLU A 50 7.30 -10.75 12.85
C GLU A 50 7.71 -10.42 11.40
N GLU A 51 7.11 -11.10 10.42
CA GLU A 51 7.35 -10.80 9.01
C GLU A 51 6.84 -9.42 8.62
N LEU A 52 5.64 -9.06 9.08
CA LEU A 52 5.08 -7.73 8.90
C LEU A 52 5.99 -6.68 9.55
N ASP A 53 6.44 -6.89 10.79
CA ASP A 53 7.26 -5.92 11.51
C ASP A 53 8.61 -5.69 10.84
N LYS A 54 9.24 -6.74 10.30
CA LYS A 54 10.45 -6.60 9.46
C LYS A 54 10.18 -5.72 8.24
N ALA A 55 9.03 -5.90 7.56
CA ALA A 55 8.66 -5.09 6.41
C ALA A 55 8.36 -3.63 6.80
N ILE A 56 7.68 -3.40 7.92
CA ILE A 56 7.42 -2.06 8.48
C ILE A 56 8.74 -1.34 8.79
N GLN A 57 9.68 -2.02 9.44
CA GLN A 57 10.99 -1.45 9.76
C GLN A 57 11.79 -1.10 8.50
N ALA A 58 11.74 -1.96 7.47
CA ALA A 58 12.35 -1.64 6.18
C ALA A 58 11.71 -0.40 5.52
N CYS A 59 10.39 -0.28 5.59
CA CYS A 59 9.67 0.90 5.09
C CYS A 59 10.08 2.18 5.84
N TYR A 60 10.14 2.15 7.17
CA TYR A 60 10.58 3.31 7.95
C TYR A 60 12.03 3.71 7.65
N LYS A 61 12.95 2.74 7.51
CA LYS A 61 14.34 3.00 7.10
C LYS A 61 14.43 3.64 5.72
N ALA A 62 13.52 3.28 4.80
CA ALA A 62 13.42 3.88 3.47
C ALA A 62 12.69 5.25 3.46
N GLY A 63 12.23 5.74 4.62
CA GLY A 63 11.50 7.00 4.76
C GLY A 63 10.04 6.93 4.28
N TRP A 64 9.43 5.74 4.31
CA TRP A 64 8.03 5.55 3.93
C TRP A 64 7.12 5.78 5.15
N LYS A 65 5.92 6.30 4.89
CA LYS A 65 4.85 6.33 5.88
C LYS A 65 4.14 4.98 5.89
N VAL A 66 3.85 4.48 7.08
CA VAL A 66 3.12 3.23 7.29
C VAL A 66 1.84 3.53 8.08
N SER A 67 0.74 2.87 7.73
CA SER A 67 -0.54 3.04 8.43
C SER A 67 -1.24 1.71 8.68
N ASN A 68 -1.77 1.54 9.88
CA ASN A 68 -2.63 0.40 10.23
C ASN A 68 -4.07 0.72 9.82
N ALA A 69 -4.58 0.04 8.79
CA ALA A 69 -5.94 0.22 8.29
C ALA A 69 -6.98 -0.66 9.01
N THR A 70 -6.54 -1.64 9.82
CA THR A 70 -7.43 -2.58 10.51
C THR A 70 -8.57 -1.93 11.28
N PRO A 71 -8.34 -0.91 12.15
CA PRO A 71 -9.42 -0.33 12.93
C PRO A 71 -10.49 0.35 12.06
N VAL A 72 -10.06 0.99 10.97
CA VAL A 72 -10.92 1.71 10.03
C VAL A 72 -11.78 0.73 9.23
N VAL A 73 -11.17 -0.33 8.70
CA VAL A 73 -11.89 -1.37 7.95
C VAL A 73 -12.90 -2.08 8.86
N ASN A 74 -12.51 -2.43 10.09
CA ASN A 74 -13.41 -3.02 11.09
C ASN A 74 -14.58 -2.09 11.47
N PHE A 75 -14.37 -0.77 11.47
CA PHE A 75 -15.46 0.19 11.64
C PHE A 75 -16.44 0.16 10.47
N PHE A 76 -15.96 0.24 9.23
CA PHE A 76 -16.83 0.19 8.05
C PHE A 76 -17.58 -1.13 7.91
N MET A 77 -16.93 -2.28 8.18
CA MET A 77 -17.60 -3.58 8.17
C MET A 77 -18.71 -3.69 9.21
N ARG A 78 -18.62 -2.98 10.35
CA ARG A 78 -19.71 -2.92 11.34
C ARG A 78 -20.88 -2.07 10.85
N LEU A 79 -20.59 -0.98 10.14
CA LEU A 79 -21.63 -0.12 9.57
C LEU A 79 -22.39 -0.80 8.43
N SER A 80 -21.70 -1.54 7.57
CA SER A 80 -22.31 -2.20 6.40
C SER A 80 -23.16 -3.43 6.73
N ARG A 81 -23.16 -3.88 8.00
CA ARG A 81 -23.98 -5.01 8.49
C ARG A 81 -25.33 -4.56 9.08
N ARG A 82 -25.60 -3.25 9.11
CA ARG A 82 -26.91 -2.69 9.47
C ARG A 82 -27.77 -2.54 8.24
#